data_AF-A0A0G2IBR7-F1
#
_entry.id   AF-A0A0G2IBR7-F1
#
_cell.length_a   1.000
_cell.length_b   1.000
_cell.length_c   1.000
_cell.angle_alpha   90.00
_cell.angle_beta   90.00
_cell.angle_gamma   90.00
#
_symmetry.space_group_name_H-M   'P 1'
#
loop_
_entity.id
_entity.type
_entity.pdbx_description
1 polymer ?
#
loop_
_entity_poly.entity_id
_entity_poly.type
_entity_poly.pdbx_seq_one_letter_code
_entity_poly.pdbx_strand_id
1 'polypeptide(L)'
;MLNALDPLKELADQEKFRQKSIGSGNAWSGGQQTERFLKRYVEIFREQSFAIVSMYRSIFPQSADAPSTGGVAQGDPLEPLPSTLSTFPLYLVDMLLETLRIYLPTVRDQASRDSLLTQVLYCAGSLGRLGGDFGLFLADMDLGSEAEEEWVEVVRRHRLLAGRLESIVGDQKEKVPK
;
A
#
# COMPACT_ATOMS: atom_id res chain seq x y z
N MET A 1 7.23 6.77 -16.34
CA MET A 1 5.82 6.92 -15.89
C MET A 1 5.71 7.70 -14.59
N LEU A 2 6.62 7.52 -13.62
CA LEU A 2 6.64 8.36 -12.41
C LEU A 2 6.93 9.85 -12.69
N ASN A 3 7.58 10.18 -13.81
CA ASN A 3 7.85 11.59 -14.17
C ASN A 3 6.57 12.45 -14.32
N ALA A 4 5.40 11.83 -14.54
CA ALA A 4 4.12 12.54 -14.56
C ALA A 4 3.67 13.01 -13.16
N LEU A 5 4.23 12.42 -12.09
CA LEU A 5 4.03 12.84 -10.71
C LEU A 5 4.99 13.97 -10.32
N ASP A 6 6.08 14.22 -11.05
CA ASP A 6 7.10 15.21 -10.68
C ASP A 6 6.49 16.60 -10.37
N PRO A 7 5.56 17.15 -11.17
CA PRO A 7 4.96 18.44 -10.85
C PRO A 7 4.17 18.44 -9.53
N LEU A 8 3.46 17.35 -9.23
CA LEU A 8 2.72 17.20 -7.98
C LEU A 8 3.66 16.98 -6.79
N LYS A 9 4.75 16.24 -7.00
CA LYS A 9 5.78 15.99 -6.00
C LYS A 9 6.48 17.28 -5.62
N GLU A 10 6.87 18.10 -6.58
CA GLU A 10 7.50 19.40 -6.31
C GLU A 10 6.59 20.32 -5.48
N LEU A 11 5.29 20.35 -5.77
CA LEU A 11 4.33 21.12 -4.98
C LEU A 11 4.19 20.57 -3.56
N ALA A 12 4.16 19.24 -3.38
CA ALA A 12 4.14 18.61 -2.08
C ALA A 12 5.43 18.88 -1.27
N ASP A 13 6.59 18.85 -1.93
CA ASP A 13 7.88 19.19 -1.33
C ASP A 13 7.90 20.65 -0.87
N GLN A 14 7.41 21.58 -1.70
CA GLN A 14 7.28 22.99 -1.33
C GLN A 14 6.37 23.21 -0.12
N GLU A 15 5.22 22.52 -0.04
CA GLU A 15 4.34 22.57 1.15
C GLU A 15 5.05 22.06 2.39
N LYS A 16 5.81 20.96 2.28
CA LYS A 16 6.58 20.37 3.37
C LYS A 16 7.69 21.29 3.87
N PHE A 17 8.47 21.91 2.97
CA PHE A 17 9.48 22.90 3.34
C PHE A 17 8.84 24.11 4.04
N ARG A 18 7.68 24.55 3.53
CA ARG A 18 6.95 25.67 4.11
C ARG A 18 6.45 25.35 5.52
N GLN A 19 5.95 24.13 5.76
CA GLN A 19 5.56 23.63 7.09
C GLN A 19 6.72 23.68 8.09
N LYS A 20 7.93 23.28 7.67
CA LYS A 20 9.14 23.35 8.52
C LYS A 20 9.56 24.79 8.82
N SER A 21 9.36 25.72 7.88
CA SER A 21 9.79 27.12 8.03
C SER A 21 8.85 28.01 8.83
N ILE A 22 7.53 27.82 8.73
CA ILE A 22 6.54 28.75 9.28
C ILE A 22 6.15 28.42 10.74
N GLY A 23 6.48 27.22 11.25
CA GLY A 23 5.97 26.77 12.55
C GLY A 23 4.44 26.60 12.53
N SER A 24 3.89 25.92 13.52
CA SER A 24 2.46 25.52 13.57
C SER A 24 1.47 26.68 13.82
N GLY A 25 1.62 27.80 13.13
CA GLY A 25 0.78 29.00 13.23
C GLY A 25 -0.49 28.93 12.37
N ASN A 26 -1.54 28.34 12.93
CA ASN A 26 -3.00 28.54 12.81
C ASN A 26 -3.74 29.17 11.60
N ALA A 27 -3.17 29.40 10.41
CA ALA A 27 -3.93 30.00 9.29
C ALA A 27 -3.72 29.38 7.90
N TRP A 28 -3.07 28.22 7.82
CA TRP A 28 -2.75 27.58 6.54
C TRP A 28 -3.57 26.29 6.36
N SER A 29 -4.42 26.22 5.33
CA SER A 29 -5.18 25.03 4.89
C SER A 29 -4.27 24.02 4.18
N GLY A 30 -3.28 23.52 4.91
CA GLY A 30 -2.11 22.89 4.32
C GLY A 30 -2.23 21.44 3.99
N GLY A 31 -1.47 21.07 2.98
CA GLY A 31 -1.38 19.69 2.52
C GLY A 31 -2.38 19.37 1.43
N GLN A 32 -3.07 20.33 0.81
CA GLN A 32 -3.97 20.04 -0.32
C GLN A 32 -3.18 19.56 -1.54
N GLN A 33 -2.00 20.11 -1.80
CA GLN A 33 -1.16 19.63 -2.90
C GLN A 33 -0.52 18.30 -2.53
N THR A 34 -0.10 18.16 -1.28
CA THR A 34 0.42 16.90 -0.74
C THR A 34 -0.62 15.77 -0.79
N GLU A 35 -1.88 16.06 -0.49
CA GLU A 35 -3.00 15.13 -0.62
C GLU A 35 -3.19 14.69 -2.08
N ARG A 36 -3.22 15.65 -3.02
CA ARG A 36 -3.36 15.34 -4.46
C ARG A 36 -2.20 14.48 -4.95
N PHE A 37 -0.99 14.80 -4.52
CA PHE A 37 0.21 13.99 -4.79
C PHE A 37 0.04 12.57 -4.25
N LEU A 38 -0.30 12.40 -2.97
CA LEU A 38 -0.46 11.09 -2.33
C LEU A 38 -1.57 10.26 -2.99
N LYS A 39 -2.74 10.85 -3.28
CA LYS A 39 -3.82 10.15 -4.00
C LYS A 39 -3.35 9.63 -5.34
N ARG A 40 -2.69 10.50 -6.12
CA ARG A 40 -2.20 10.12 -7.45
C ARG A 40 -1.05 9.11 -7.38
N TYR A 41 -0.19 9.23 -6.36
CA TYR A 41 0.90 8.29 -6.11
C TYR A 41 0.34 6.90 -5.82
N VAL A 42 -0.62 6.77 -4.90
CA VAL A 42 -1.21 5.47 -4.54
C VAL A 42 -1.90 4.82 -5.73
N GLU A 43 -2.63 5.59 -6.55
CA GLU A 43 -3.26 5.09 -7.78
C GLU A 43 -2.23 4.50 -8.75
N ILE A 44 -1.21 5.29 -9.10
CA ILE A 44 -0.17 4.88 -10.06
C ILE A 44 0.64 3.73 -9.48
N PHE A 45 1.05 3.83 -8.22
CA PHE A 45 1.83 2.80 -7.54
C PHE A 45 1.11 1.45 -7.58
N ARG A 46 -0.20 1.43 -7.29
CA ARG A 46 -1.01 0.22 -7.40
C ARG A 46 -0.99 -0.32 -8.83
N GLU A 47 -1.33 0.49 -9.82
CA GLU A 47 -1.39 0.06 -11.22
C GLU A 47 -0.04 -0.48 -11.72
N GLN A 48 1.05 0.24 -11.45
CA GLN A 48 2.39 -0.15 -11.90
C GLN A 48 2.88 -1.42 -11.20
N SER A 49 2.61 -1.58 -9.90
CA SER A 49 2.96 -2.80 -9.16
C SER A 49 2.35 -4.04 -9.81
N PHE A 50 1.05 -3.97 -10.17
CA PHE A 50 0.38 -5.05 -10.87
C PHE A 50 0.91 -5.27 -12.27
N ALA A 51 1.17 -4.21 -13.04
CA ALA A 51 1.69 -4.31 -14.39
C ALA A 51 3.06 -5.00 -14.42
N ILE A 52 3.95 -4.64 -13.49
CA ILE A 52 5.30 -5.22 -13.38
C ILE A 52 5.20 -6.72 -13.03
N VAL A 53 4.44 -7.09 -11.99
CA VAL A 53 4.31 -8.50 -11.61
C VAL A 53 3.65 -9.31 -12.73
N SER A 54 2.60 -8.79 -13.36
CA SER A 54 1.91 -9.48 -14.46
C SER A 54 2.83 -9.68 -15.66
N MET A 55 3.59 -8.64 -16.04
CA MET A 55 4.55 -8.72 -17.13
C MET A 55 5.69 -9.69 -16.81
N TYR A 56 6.20 -9.68 -15.58
CA TYR A 56 7.21 -10.64 -15.14
C TYR A 56 6.71 -12.08 -15.25
N ARG A 57 5.51 -12.37 -14.73
CA ARG A 57 4.93 -13.72 -14.81
C ARG A 57 4.67 -14.17 -16.25
N SER A 58 4.37 -13.23 -17.15
CA SER A 58 4.21 -13.49 -18.59
C SER A 58 5.54 -13.81 -19.27
N ILE A 59 6.62 -13.08 -18.95
CA ILE A 59 7.95 -13.28 -19.55
C ILE A 59 8.67 -14.49 -18.94
N PHE A 60 8.49 -14.73 -17.64
CA PHE A 60 9.17 -15.77 -16.87
C PHE A 60 8.18 -16.74 -16.19
N PRO A 61 7.39 -17.52 -16.96
CA PRO A 61 6.37 -18.40 -16.40
C PRO A 61 6.94 -19.48 -15.47
N GLN A 62 8.16 -19.97 -15.71
CA GLN A 62 8.78 -21.01 -14.86
C GLN A 62 9.29 -20.47 -13.50
N SER A 63 9.56 -19.17 -13.38
CA SER A 63 9.99 -18.53 -12.14
C SER A 63 8.83 -18.02 -11.28
N ALA A 64 7.61 -17.99 -11.85
CA ALA A 64 6.39 -17.50 -11.21
C ALA A 64 5.68 -18.57 -10.39
N ASP A 65 5.72 -19.81 -10.87
CA ASP A 65 5.04 -20.96 -10.25
C ASP A 65 5.96 -21.82 -9.39
N ALA A 66 7.27 -21.52 -9.32
CA ALA A 66 8.18 -22.22 -8.43
C ALA A 66 7.75 -21.91 -6.98
N PRO A 67 7.12 -22.86 -6.27
CA PRO A 67 7.03 -22.74 -4.84
C PRO A 67 8.49 -22.76 -4.35
N SER A 68 8.78 -22.15 -3.22
CA SER A 68 10.01 -22.40 -2.47
C SER A 68 10.19 -23.88 -2.06
N THR A 69 9.42 -24.81 -2.62
CA THR A 69 9.45 -26.25 -2.42
C THR A 69 9.15 -26.99 -3.73
N GLY A 70 10.13 -27.72 -4.27
CA GLY A 70 9.85 -28.97 -5.00
C GLY A 70 10.09 -29.02 -6.51
N GLY A 71 11.24 -28.55 -7.00
CA GLY A 71 11.79 -28.97 -8.30
C GLY A 71 13.01 -29.85 -8.07
N VAL A 72 12.82 -31.16 -7.92
CA VAL A 72 13.93 -32.13 -7.80
C VAL A 72 14.62 -32.26 -9.16
N ALA A 73 15.46 -31.30 -9.52
CA ALA A 73 16.55 -31.55 -10.44
C ALA A 73 17.65 -32.21 -9.61
N GLN A 74 17.83 -33.51 -9.81
CA GLN A 74 18.92 -34.29 -9.22
C GLN A 74 20.25 -33.56 -9.36
N GLY A 75 20.84 -33.09 -8.25
CA GLY A 75 22.29 -32.89 -8.19
C GLY A 75 22.85 -31.60 -7.58
N ASP A 76 22.05 -30.62 -7.14
CA ASP A 76 22.61 -29.39 -6.55
C ASP A 76 22.38 -29.31 -5.01
N PRO A 77 23.44 -29.35 -4.17
CA PRO A 77 23.35 -29.24 -2.71
C PRO A 77 22.98 -27.85 -2.17
N LEU A 78 22.82 -26.85 -3.05
CA LEU A 78 22.41 -25.51 -2.68
C LEU A 78 20.90 -25.37 -2.89
N GLU A 79 20.19 -24.98 -1.84
CA GLU A 79 18.75 -24.70 -1.93
C GLU A 79 18.45 -23.79 -3.13
N PRO A 80 17.36 -24.05 -3.89
CA PRO A 80 17.01 -23.21 -5.02
C PRO A 80 16.84 -21.77 -4.53
N LEU A 81 17.60 -20.85 -5.13
CA LEU A 81 17.55 -19.44 -4.72
C LEU A 81 16.09 -18.96 -4.77
N PRO A 82 15.61 -18.26 -3.72
CA PRO A 82 14.26 -17.71 -3.72
C PRO A 82 14.10 -16.83 -4.96
N SER A 83 12.97 -16.97 -5.65
CA SER A 83 12.74 -16.20 -6.88
C SER A 83 12.86 -14.71 -6.58
N THR A 84 13.55 -13.94 -7.42
CA THR A 84 13.69 -12.48 -7.25
C THR A 84 12.34 -11.74 -7.19
N LEU A 85 11.27 -12.39 -7.66
CA LEU A 85 9.90 -11.89 -7.52
C LEU A 85 9.37 -11.98 -6.08
N SER A 86 9.84 -12.93 -5.27
CA SER A 86 9.35 -13.15 -3.90
C SER A 86 9.64 -11.96 -2.96
N THR A 87 10.74 -11.24 -3.20
CA THR A 87 11.11 -10.05 -2.42
C THR A 87 10.48 -8.76 -2.97
N PHE A 88 9.99 -8.77 -4.21
CA PHE A 88 9.46 -7.57 -4.86
C PHE A 88 8.22 -6.99 -4.16
N PRO A 89 7.21 -7.78 -3.74
CA PRO A 89 6.11 -7.30 -2.92
C PRO A 89 6.57 -6.58 -1.65
N LEU A 90 7.59 -7.10 -0.96
CA LEU A 90 8.13 -6.49 0.26
C LEU A 90 8.78 -5.13 -0.01
N TYR A 91 9.56 -5.04 -1.09
CA TYR A 91 10.15 -3.78 -1.53
C TYR A 91 9.10 -2.73 -1.91
N LEU A 92 8.01 -3.15 -2.58
CA LEU A 92 6.89 -2.27 -2.89
C LEU A 92 6.27 -1.69 -1.61
N VAL A 93 6.10 -2.51 -0.58
CA VAL A 93 5.59 -2.04 0.72
C VAL A 93 6.49 -0.96 1.28
N ASP A 94 7.79 -1.23 1.37
CA ASP A 94 8.75 -0.31 1.96
C ASP A 94 8.70 1.07 1.26
N MET A 95 8.69 1.10 -0.07
CA MET A 95 8.55 2.35 -0.83
C MET A 95 7.23 3.09 -0.55
N LEU A 96 6.11 2.39 -0.44
CA LEU A 96 4.81 3.00 -0.13
C LEU A 96 4.84 3.60 1.28
N LEU A 97 5.36 2.85 2.25
CA LEU A 97 5.46 3.26 3.64
C LEU A 97 6.36 4.48 3.81
N GLU A 98 7.55 4.46 3.20
CA GLU A 98 8.49 5.57 3.21
C GLU A 98 7.82 6.85 2.66
N THR A 99 7.10 6.72 1.54
CA THR A 99 6.38 7.86 0.95
C THR A 99 5.31 8.41 1.89
N LEU A 100 4.53 7.54 2.54
CA LEU A 100 3.51 7.98 3.50
C LEU A 100 4.14 8.67 4.72
N ARG A 101 5.20 8.12 5.31
CA ARG A 101 5.95 8.76 6.41
C ARG A 101 6.46 10.15 6.05
N ILE A 102 6.91 10.32 4.82
CA ILE A 102 7.51 11.58 4.34
C ILE A 102 6.46 12.67 4.14
N TYR A 103 5.25 12.34 3.67
CA TYR A 103 4.28 13.32 3.16
C TYR A 103 2.96 13.38 3.94
N LEU A 104 2.50 12.29 4.55
CA LEU A 104 1.23 12.24 5.29
C LEU A 104 1.15 13.29 6.42
N PRO A 105 2.22 13.58 7.20
CA PRO A 105 2.18 14.60 8.25
C PRO A 105 1.92 16.03 7.76
N THR A 106 2.08 16.30 6.46
CA THR A 106 1.79 17.61 5.86
C THR A 106 0.28 17.80 5.65
N VAL A 107 -0.48 16.70 5.54
CA VAL A 107 -1.94 16.71 5.38
C VAL A 107 -2.58 16.88 6.76
N ARG A 108 -3.27 18.01 6.97
CA ARG A 108 -3.90 18.34 8.25
C ARG A 108 -5.40 18.08 8.32
N ASP A 109 -6.07 18.04 7.17
CA ASP A 109 -7.51 17.80 7.13
C ASP A 109 -7.82 16.33 7.43
N GLN A 110 -8.63 16.09 8.46
CA GLN A 110 -8.95 14.75 8.94
C GLN A 110 -9.73 13.94 7.88
N ALA A 111 -10.64 14.56 7.14
CA ALA A 111 -11.42 13.86 6.12
C ALA A 111 -10.53 13.43 4.93
N SER A 112 -9.58 14.28 4.53
CA SER A 112 -8.57 13.94 3.53
C SER A 112 -7.66 12.79 3.98
N ARG A 113 -7.23 12.78 5.24
CA ARG A 113 -6.40 11.71 5.80
C ARG A 113 -7.17 10.38 5.89
N ASP A 114 -8.39 10.38 6.42
CA ASP A 114 -9.27 9.20 6.43
C ASP A 114 -9.46 8.63 5.01
N SER A 115 -9.66 9.49 4.02
CA SER A 115 -9.79 9.11 2.60
C SER A 115 -8.50 8.48 2.05
N LEU A 116 -7.35 9.08 2.33
CA LEU A 116 -6.03 8.57 1.92
C LEU A 116 -5.73 7.21 2.54
N LEU A 117 -5.89 7.06 3.85
CA LEU A 117 -5.61 5.80 4.55
C LEU A 117 -6.53 4.68 4.06
N THR A 118 -7.80 5.00 3.77
CA THR A 118 -8.72 4.07 3.13
C THR A 118 -8.22 3.63 1.75
N GLN A 119 -7.72 4.55 0.92
CA GLN A 119 -7.14 4.20 -0.40
C GLN A 119 -5.88 3.34 -0.27
N VAL A 120 -4.99 3.64 0.69
CA VAL A 120 -3.81 2.82 0.99
C VAL A 120 -4.22 1.42 1.39
N LEU A 121 -5.27 1.27 2.21
CA LEU A 121 -5.77 -0.03 2.62
C LEU A 121 -6.33 -0.85 1.44
N TYR A 122 -7.06 -0.21 0.52
CA TYR A 122 -7.48 -0.86 -0.73
C TYR A 122 -6.30 -1.24 -1.63
N CYS A 123 -5.27 -0.39 -1.68
CA CYS A 123 -4.02 -0.72 -2.38
C CYS A 123 -3.37 -1.96 -1.77
N ALA A 124 -3.21 -1.99 -0.45
CA ALA A 124 -2.64 -3.11 0.30
C ALA A 124 -3.41 -4.42 0.07
N GLY A 125 -4.74 -4.39 0.19
CA GLY A 125 -5.58 -5.56 -0.09
C GLY A 125 -5.45 -6.05 -1.54
N SER A 126 -5.29 -5.13 -2.48
CA SER A 126 -5.05 -5.52 -3.88
C SER A 126 -3.69 -6.17 -4.06
N LEU A 127 -2.63 -5.59 -3.51
CA LEU A 127 -1.27 -6.14 -3.57
C LEU A 127 -1.19 -7.49 -2.85
N GLY A 128 -2.03 -7.75 -1.84
CA GLY A 128 -2.14 -9.05 -1.16
C GLY A 128 -2.27 -10.24 -2.12
N ARG A 129 -2.95 -10.02 -3.25
CA ARG A 129 -3.13 -11.03 -4.31
C ARG A 129 -1.84 -11.36 -5.06
N LEU A 130 -0.81 -10.53 -4.95
CA LEU A 130 0.52 -10.76 -5.51
C LEU A 130 1.40 -11.63 -4.60
N GLY A 131 0.91 -12.02 -3.40
CA GLY A 131 1.57 -12.95 -2.49
C GLY A 131 2.26 -12.32 -1.29
N GLY A 132 2.03 -11.04 -1.00
CA GLY A 132 2.49 -10.40 0.25
C GLY A 132 1.38 -10.34 1.30
N ASP A 133 1.72 -10.46 2.58
CA ASP A 133 0.81 -10.09 3.68
C ASP A 133 1.07 -8.63 4.08
N PHE A 134 0.36 -7.72 3.41
CA PHE A 134 0.55 -6.28 3.55
C PHE A 134 -0.06 -5.73 4.84
N GLY A 135 -1.01 -6.45 5.45
CA GLY A 135 -1.75 -5.99 6.62
C GLY A 135 -0.87 -5.88 7.86
N LEU A 136 0.09 -6.79 8.02
CA LEU A 136 0.99 -6.83 9.17
C LEU A 136 2.08 -5.74 9.10
N PHE A 137 2.66 -5.51 7.92
CA PHE A 137 3.66 -4.44 7.71
C PHE A 137 3.04 -3.05 7.87
N LEU A 138 1.78 -2.90 7.48
CA LEU A 138 1.04 -1.68 7.74
C LEU A 138 0.65 -1.54 9.21
N ALA A 139 0.52 -2.63 9.97
CA ALA A 139 0.24 -2.55 11.40
C ALA A 139 1.48 -2.10 12.20
N ASP A 140 2.69 -2.36 11.69
CA ASP A 140 3.97 -1.95 12.28
C ASP A 140 4.44 -0.55 11.79
N MET A 141 3.52 0.26 11.28
CA MET A 141 3.84 1.56 10.72
C MET A 141 4.13 2.59 11.81
N ASP A 142 5.40 2.94 11.98
CA ASP A 142 5.76 4.22 12.63
C ASP A 142 5.46 5.39 11.68
N LEU A 143 4.21 5.87 11.67
CA LEU A 143 3.78 7.10 10.96
C LEU A 143 3.86 8.34 11.87
N GLY A 144 4.41 8.21 13.09
CA GLY A 144 4.24 9.16 14.18
C GLY A 144 2.92 8.94 14.94
N SER A 145 2.93 9.20 16.25
CA SER A 145 1.88 8.75 17.19
C SER A 145 0.44 9.10 16.77
N GLU A 146 0.20 10.31 16.24
CA GLU A 146 -1.14 10.73 15.82
C GLU A 146 -1.62 10.02 14.55
N ALA A 147 -0.72 9.77 13.59
CA ALA A 147 -1.08 9.08 12.35
C ALA A 147 -1.21 7.57 12.56
N GLU A 148 -0.48 7.02 13.52
CA GLU A 148 -0.60 5.62 13.93
C GLU A 148 -1.96 5.33 14.56
N GLU A 149 -2.43 6.15 15.50
CA GLU A 149 -3.76 6.00 16.11
C GLU A 149 -4.88 6.06 15.05
N GLU A 150 -4.79 7.03 14.13
CA GLU A 150 -5.72 7.17 13.02
C GLU A 150 -5.71 5.94 12.11
N TRP A 151 -4.51 5.44 11.77
CA TRP A 151 -4.33 4.24 10.96
C TRP A 151 -4.94 3.01 11.63
N VAL A 152 -4.67 2.79 12.91
CA VAL A 152 -5.21 1.68 13.69
C VAL A 152 -6.74 1.72 13.67
N GLU A 153 -7.35 2.89 13.84
CA GLU A 153 -8.80 3.01 13.80
C GLU A 153 -9.37 2.76 12.39
N VAL A 154 -8.74 3.26 11.33
CA VAL A 154 -9.16 2.98 9.94
C VAL A 154 -9.08 1.48 9.63
N VAL A 155 -7.98 0.81 9.99
CA VAL A 155 -7.81 -0.64 9.82
C VAL A 155 -8.85 -1.41 10.63
N ARG A 156 -9.11 -1.00 11.89
CA ARG A 156 -10.13 -1.62 12.75
C ARG A 156 -11.52 -1.49 12.14
N ARG A 157 -11.91 -0.29 11.69
CA ARG A 157 -13.19 -0.05 11.01
C ARG A 157 -13.31 -0.92 9.76
N HIS A 158 -12.28 -0.96 8.93
CA HIS A 158 -12.30 -1.76 7.71
C HIS A 158 -12.41 -3.25 7.99
N ARG A 159 -11.70 -3.78 9.00
CA ARG A 159 -11.77 -5.19 9.39
C ARG A 159 -13.16 -5.57 9.89
N LEU A 160 -13.82 -4.67 10.63
CA LEU A 160 -15.21 -4.86 11.07
C LEU A 160 -16.20 -4.85 9.89
N LEU A 161 -16.01 -3.94 8.93
CA LEU A 161 -16.85 -3.86 7.73
C LEU A 161 -16.67 -5.08 6.83
N ALA A 162 -15.44 -5.53 6.62
CA ALA A 162 -15.13 -6.74 5.86
C ALA A 162 -15.74 -7.99 6.53
N GLY A 163 -15.54 -8.16 7.84
CA GLY A 163 -16.12 -9.28 8.59
C GLY A 163 -17.66 -9.27 8.60
N ARG A 164 -18.29 -8.09 8.65
CA ARG A 164 -19.75 -7.97 8.47
C ARG A 164 -20.21 -8.40 7.08
N LEU A 165 -19.47 -8.01 6.04
CA LEU A 165 -19.79 -8.40 4.66
C LEU A 165 -19.65 -9.91 4.46
N GLU A 166 -18.59 -10.52 5.01
CA GLU A 166 -18.39 -11.98 4.99
C GLU A 166 -19.50 -12.73 5.70
N SER A 167 -19.96 -12.23 6.86
CA SER A 167 -21.10 -12.82 7.59
C SER A 167 -22.41 -12.74 6.78
N ILE A 168 -22.69 -11.62 6.12
CA ILE A 168 -23.89 -11.45 5.29
C ILE A 168 -23.84 -12.35 4.04
N VAL A 169 -22.68 -12.45 3.39
CA VAL A 169 -22.48 -13.31 2.22
C VAL A 169 -22.53 -14.80 2.61
N GLY A 170 -22.02 -15.16 3.79
CA GLY A 170 -22.16 -16.51 4.36
C GLY A 170 -23.63 -16.88 4.59
N ASP A 171 -24.40 -15.98 5.19
CA ASP A 171 -25.82 -16.17 5.49
C ASP A 171 -26.70 -16.26 4.22
N GLN A 172 -26.27 -15.65 3.11
CA GLN A 172 -26.93 -15.78 1.80
C GLN A 172 -26.62 -17.11 1.10
N LYS A 173 -25.42 -17.68 1.26
CA LYS A 173 -25.07 -18.99 0.67
C LYS A 173 -25.84 -20.14 1.33
N GLU A 174 -26.24 -20.00 2.59
CA GLU A 174 -27.02 -21.00 3.33
C GLU A 174 -28.51 -21.03 2.92
N LYS A 175 -29.00 -19.97 2.27
CA LYS A 175 -30.42 -19.81 1.88
C LYS A 175 -30.71 -20.12 0.41
N VAL A 176 -29.78 -20.70 -0.35
CA VAL A 176 -30.06 -21.20 -1.71
C VAL A 176 -30.49 -22.68 -1.63
N PRO A 177 -31.80 -23.00 -1.64
CA PRO A 177 -32.24 -24.38 -1.77
C PRO A 177 -31.87 -24.93 -3.16
N LYS A 178 -31.42 -26.18 -3.19
CA LYS A 178 -31.24 -26.99 -4.41
C LYS A 178 -32.56 -27.19 -5.14
#